data_AF-A0A8S1TLG4-F1
#
_entry.id   AF-A0A8S1TLG4-F1
#
_cell.length_a   1.000
_cell.length_b   1.000
_cell.length_c   1.000
_cell.angle_alpha   90.00
_cell.angle_beta   90.00
_cell.angle_gamma   90.00
#
_symmetry.space_group_name_H-M   'P 1'
#
loop_
_entity.id
_entity.type
_entity.pdbx_description
1 polymer ?
#
loop_
_entity_poly.entity_id
_entity_poly.type
_entity_poly.pdbx_seq_one_letter_code
_entity_poly.pdbx_strand_id
1 'polypeptide(L)'
;MGDYYLEFLQQYLHNVNLRKKVKELLKEKGEIQQKLEMLEKEGNNHSFEERKKRLRSLASEIQRNFECPLTKCSKKYGSEGSLNQHIKLKHPELVNKS
;
A
#
# COMPACT_ATOMS: atom_id res chain seq x y z
N MET A 1 18.14 40.06 51.36
CA MET A 1 17.04 39.13 51.68
C MET A 1 15.94 39.10 50.61
N GLY A 2 15.54 40.23 50.01
CA GLY A 2 14.45 40.27 49.01
C GLY A 2 14.75 39.65 47.63
N ASP A 3 16.02 39.66 47.21
CA ASP A 3 16.45 39.20 45.88
C ASP A 3 16.33 37.67 45.72
N TYR A 4 16.79 36.92 46.73
CA TYR A 4 16.67 35.46 46.78
C TYR A 4 15.22 34.97 46.75
N TYR A 5 14.32 35.71 47.41
CA TYR A 5 12.90 35.35 47.42
C TYR A 5 12.25 35.59 46.05
N LEU A 6 12.62 36.66 45.35
CA LEU A 6 12.15 36.93 44.00
C LEU A 6 12.61 35.86 43.01
N GLU A 7 13.88 35.47 43.08
CA GLU A 7 14.44 34.41 42.25
C GLU A 7 13.75 33.06 42.52
N PHE A 8 13.49 32.73 43.78
CA PHE A 8 12.73 31.54 44.16
C PHE A 8 11.33 31.50 43.53
N LEU A 9 10.61 32.63 43.56
CA LEU A 9 9.27 32.72 42.96
C LEU A 9 9.31 32.55 41.44
N GLN A 10 10.32 33.13 40.78
CA GLN A 10 10.51 32.97 39.34
C GLN A 10 10.77 31.50 38.97
N GLN A 11 11.66 30.82 39.70
CA GLN A 11 11.95 29.40 39.47
C GLN A 11 10.73 28.52 39.76
N TYR A 12 9.96 28.82 40.81
CA TYR A 12 8.71 28.12 41.12
C TYR A 12 7.71 28.23 39.97
N LEU A 13 7.46 29.45 39.48
CA LEU A 13 6.54 29.68 38.36
C LEU A 13 7.03 28.97 37.08
N HIS A 14 8.32 29.00 36.81
CA HIS A 14 8.92 28.29 35.69
C HIS A 14 8.66 26.78 35.80
N ASN A 15 8.89 26.19 36.98
CA ASN A 15 8.64 24.78 37.24
C ASN A 15 7.16 24.40 37.07
N VAL A 16 6.23 25.28 37.47
CA VAL A 16 4.79 25.08 37.24
C VAL A 16 4.49 25.02 35.74
N ASN A 17 5.04 25.97 34.97
CA ASN A 17 4.87 26.02 33.52
C ASN A 17 5.49 24.81 32.82
N LEU A 18 6.69 24.39 33.22
CA LEU A 18 7.36 23.19 32.71
C LEU A 18 6.51 21.94 32.96
N ARG A 19 5.96 21.78 34.17
CA ARG A 19 5.07 20.65 34.50
C ARG A 19 3.83 20.64 33.62
N LYS A 20 3.24 21.81 33.33
CA LYS A 20 2.12 21.92 32.40
C LYS A 20 2.54 21.50 30.99
N LYS A 21 3.68 21.99 30.50
CA LYS A 21 4.18 21.67 29.16
C LYS A 21 4.50 20.18 28.99
N VAL A 22 5.06 19.54 30.01
CA VAL A 22 5.30 18.09 30.00
C VAL A 22 4.00 17.32 29.85
N LYS A 23 2.94 17.71 30.56
CA LYS A 23 1.62 17.06 30.44
C LYS A 23 1.04 17.20 29.03
N GLU A 24 1.15 18.37 28.42
CA GLU A 24 0.71 18.61 27.04
C GLU A 24 1.48 17.74 26.04
N LEU A 25 2.81 17.71 26.14
CA LEU A 25 3.65 16.89 25.26
C LEU A 25 3.39 15.39 25.41
N LEU A 26 3.11 14.91 26.62
CA LEU A 26 2.73 13.52 26.84
C LEU A 26 1.39 13.18 26.17
N LYS A 27 0.43 14.11 26.19
CA LYS A 27 -0.84 13.95 25.49
C LYS A 27 -0.62 13.88 23.98
N GLU A 28 0.09 14.86 23.42
CA GLU A 28 0.42 14.91 21.99
C GLU A 28 1.17 13.65 21.53
N LYS A 29 2.15 13.17 22.32
CA LYS A 29 2.86 11.92 22.06
C LYS A 29 1.90 10.73 21.99
N GLY A 30 0.95 10.63 22.92
CA GLY A 30 -0.05 9.56 22.93
C GLY A 30 -0.93 9.57 21.68
N GLU A 31 -1.41 10.74 21.26
CA GLU A 31 -2.22 10.92 20.06
C GLU A 31 -1.44 10.53 18.78
N ILE A 32 -0.16 10.94 18.69
CA ILE A 32 0.72 10.58 17.57
C ILE A 32 0.98 9.06 17.54
N GLN A 33 1.26 8.45 18.70
CA GLN A 33 1.49 7.01 18.79
C GLN A 33 0.26 6.20 18.33
N GLN A 34 -0.94 6.61 18.73
CA GLN A 34 -2.18 5.95 18.29
C GLN A 34 -2.37 6.07 16.77
N LYS A 35 -2.12 7.25 16.20
CA LYS A 35 -2.22 7.47 14.76
C LYS A 35 -1.22 6.63 13.96
N LEU A 36 0.00 6.47 14.48
CA LEU A 36 1.03 5.63 13.86
C LEU A 36 0.58 4.17 13.83
N GLU A 37 0.03 3.65 14.93
CA GLU A 37 -0.46 2.27 15.01
C GLU A 37 -1.60 2.01 14.00
N MET A 38 -2.51 2.98 13.81
CA MET A 38 -3.57 2.87 12.80
C MET A 38 -3.01 2.78 11.38
N LEU A 39 -2.05 3.63 11.03
CA LEU A 39 -1.42 3.64 9.71
C LEU A 39 -0.62 2.36 9.44
N GLU A 40 0.07 1.82 10.43
CA GLU A 40 0.80 0.54 10.30
C GLU A 40 -0.16 -0.61 10.02
N LYS A 41 -1.32 -0.64 10.68
CA LYS A 41 -2.39 -1.62 10.42
C LYS A 41 -2.94 -1.48 9.00
N GLU A 42 -3.22 -0.27 8.54
CA GLU A 42 -3.70 -0.02 7.18
C GLU A 42 -2.67 -0.42 6.11
N GLY A 43 -1.39 -0.07 6.31
CA GLY A 43 -0.31 -0.43 5.40
C GLY A 43 -0.12 -1.95 5.27
N ASN A 44 -0.27 -2.69 6.37
CA ASN A 44 -0.19 -4.16 6.35
C ASN A 44 -1.38 -4.79 5.59
N ASN A 45 -2.59 -4.26 5.79
CA ASN A 45 -3.77 -4.71 5.04
C ASN A 45 -3.66 -4.45 3.54
N HIS A 46 -3.20 -3.26 3.14
CA HIS A 46 -2.98 -2.95 1.72
C HIS A 46 -1.92 -3.86 1.09
N SER A 47 -0.79 -4.08 1.77
CA SER A 47 0.26 -5.03 1.34
C SER A 47 -0.27 -6.45 1.16
N PHE A 48 -1.16 -6.90 2.06
CA PHE A 48 -1.82 -8.20 1.97
C PHE A 48 -2.77 -8.30 0.77
N GLU A 49 -3.61 -7.28 0.53
CA GLU A 49 -4.50 -7.25 -0.62
C GLU A 49 -3.75 -7.19 -1.96
N GLU A 50 -2.69 -6.39 -2.05
CA GLU A 50 -1.83 -6.35 -3.23
C GLU A 50 -1.14 -7.69 -3.48
N ARG A 51 -0.69 -8.38 -2.43
CA ARG A 51 -0.12 -9.72 -2.55
C ARG A 51 -1.15 -10.72 -3.07
N LYS A 52 -2.40 -10.64 -2.59
CA LYS A 52 -3.51 -11.48 -3.08
C LYS A 52 -3.78 -11.27 -4.58
N LYS A 53 -3.74 -10.02 -5.06
CA LYS A 53 -3.88 -9.70 -6.50
C LYS A 53 -2.74 -10.23 -7.38
N ARG A 54 -1.56 -10.51 -6.81
CA ARG A 54 -0.37 -11.01 -7.55
C ARG A 54 -0.19 -12.53 -7.52
N LEU A 55 -1.07 -13.29 -6.85
CA LEU A 55 -0.97 -14.74 -6.85
C LEU A 55 -1.21 -15.26 -8.27
N ARG A 56 -0.15 -15.84 -8.86
CA ARG A 56 -0.25 -16.49 -10.18
C ARG A 56 -1.12 -17.73 -10.05
N SER A 57 -2.16 -17.84 -10.86
CA SER A 57 -2.93 -19.08 -11.01
C SER A 57 -2.01 -20.20 -11.52
N LEU A 58 -2.25 -21.43 -11.06
CA LEU A 58 -1.50 -22.58 -11.53
C LEU A 58 -1.86 -22.85 -13.00
N ALA A 59 -0.89 -23.28 -13.82
CA ALA A 59 -1.10 -23.51 -15.25
C ALA A 59 -2.20 -24.53 -15.58
N SER A 60 -2.52 -25.43 -14.63
CA SER A 60 -3.61 -26.41 -14.70
C SER A 60 -4.99 -25.82 -14.41
N GLU A 61 -5.08 -24.71 -13.66
CA GLU A 61 -6.34 -24.07 -13.27
C GLU A 61 -6.84 -23.06 -14.31
N ILE A 62 -5.96 -22.62 -15.21
CA ILE A 62 -6.30 -21.67 -16.27
C ILE A 62 -7.22 -22.35 -17.29
N GLN A 63 -8.48 -21.95 -17.33
CA GLN A 63 -9.44 -22.33 -18.37
C GLN A 63 -9.05 -21.70 -19.71
N ARG A 64 -8.60 -22.53 -20.66
CA ARG A 64 -8.12 -22.07 -21.98
C ARG A 64 -9.25 -22.04 -23.01
N ASN A 65 -10.20 -21.14 -22.82
CA ASN A 65 -11.40 -21.07 -23.64
C ASN A 65 -11.20 -20.27 -24.95
N PHE A 66 -10.06 -19.58 -25.11
CA PHE A 66 -9.78 -18.74 -26.26
C PHE A 66 -8.87 -19.47 -27.26
N GLU A 67 -9.45 -19.97 -28.35
CA GLU A 67 -8.76 -20.75 -29.37
C GLU A 67 -8.34 -19.89 -30.57
N CYS A 68 -7.18 -20.17 -31.16
CA CYS A 68 -6.75 -19.52 -32.39
C CYS A 68 -7.70 -19.86 -33.55
N PRO A 69 -8.18 -18.85 -34.31
CA PRO A 69 -9.10 -19.10 -35.43
C PRO A 69 -8.42 -19.72 -36.66
N LEU A 70 -7.09 -19.73 -36.71
CA LEU A 70 -6.37 -20.30 -37.84
C LEU A 70 -6.40 -21.83 -37.76
N THR A 71 -6.98 -22.49 -38.76
CA THR A 71 -7.15 -23.95 -38.79
C THR A 71 -5.85 -24.74 -38.67
N LYS A 72 -4.71 -24.15 -39.07
CA LYS A 72 -3.37 -24.74 -38.91
C LYS A 72 -2.75 -24.54 -37.52
N CYS A 73 -3.40 -23.78 -36.63
CA CYS A 73 -2.93 -23.46 -35.28
C CYS A 73 -3.96 -23.88 -34.22
N SER A 74 -3.69 -24.96 -33.48
CA SER A 74 -4.60 -25.48 -32.44
C SER A 74 -4.28 -24.93 -31.03
N LYS A 75 -3.69 -23.73 -30.93
CA LYS A 75 -3.31 -23.17 -29.63
C LYS A 75 -4.50 -22.53 -28.91
N LYS A 76 -4.60 -22.80 -27.61
CA LYS A 76 -5.63 -22.26 -26.71
C LYS A 76 -5.03 -21.44 -25.58
N TYR A 77 -5.70 -20.37 -25.22
CA TYR A 77 -5.24 -19.35 -24.28
C TYR A 77 -6.30 -19.07 -23.21
N GLY A 78 -5.84 -18.64 -22.03
CA GLY A 78 -6.70 -18.35 -20.89
C GLY A 78 -7.39 -16.99 -20.92
N SER A 79 -6.98 -16.12 -21.85
CA SER A 79 -7.56 -14.79 -22.00
C SER A 79 -7.49 -14.33 -23.45
N GLU A 80 -8.39 -13.42 -23.81
CA GLU A 80 -8.41 -12.81 -25.15
C GLU A 80 -7.12 -12.03 -25.44
N GLY A 81 -6.57 -11.31 -24.45
CA GLY A 81 -5.33 -10.55 -24.64
C GLY A 81 -4.12 -11.42 -25.00
N SER A 82 -4.02 -12.60 -24.38
CA SER A 82 -2.95 -13.57 -24.70
C SER A 82 -3.16 -14.22 -26.06
N LEU A 83 -4.40 -14.47 -26.47
CA LEU A 83 -4.73 -14.89 -27.84
C LEU A 83 -4.38 -13.81 -28.87
N ASN A 84 -4.76 -12.56 -28.64
CA ASN A 84 -4.49 -11.44 -29.53
C ASN A 84 -2.98 -11.21 -29.69
N GLN A 85 -2.22 -11.31 -28.60
CA GLN A 85 -0.76 -11.25 -28.67
C GLN A 85 -0.19 -12.41 -29.48
N HIS A 86 -0.71 -13.63 -29.30
CA HIS A 86 -0.32 -14.77 -30.12
C HIS A 86 -0.58 -14.53 -31.61
N ILE A 87 -1.76 -14.04 -31.98
CA ILE A 87 -2.11 -13.75 -33.38
C ILE A 87 -1.16 -12.69 -33.94
N LYS A 88 -0.91 -11.59 -33.22
CA LYS A 88 0.02 -10.54 -33.67
C LYS A 88 1.45 -11.05 -33.93
N LEU A 89 1.94 -11.97 -33.09
CA LEU A 89 3.32 -12.46 -33.16
C LEU A 89 3.50 -13.67 -34.10
N LYS A 90 2.49 -14.51 -34.25
CA LYS A 90 2.56 -15.78 -35.00
C LYS A 90 1.73 -15.81 -36.27
N HIS A 91 0.74 -14.92 -36.37
CA HIS A 91 -0.17 -14.80 -37.50
C HIS A 91 -0.35 -13.33 -37.92
N PRO A 92 0.75 -12.58 -38.18
CA PRO A 92 0.67 -11.17 -38.56
C PRO A 92 -0.19 -10.95 -39.83
N GLU A 93 -0.28 -11.95 -40.70
CA GLU A 93 -1.14 -11.96 -41.89
C GLU A 93 -2.64 -11.83 -41.58
N LEU A 94 -3.08 -12.18 -40.37
CA LEU A 94 -4.48 -12.06 -39.96
C LEU A 94 -4.83 -10.67 -39.42
N VAL A 95 -3.83 -9.90 -38.97
CA VAL A 95 -4.05 -8.59 -38.34
C VAL A 95 -4.05 -7.46 -39.37
N ASN A 96 -3.36 -7.64 -40.49
CA ASN A 96 -3.13 -6.58 -41.50
C ASN A 96 -4.17 -6.55 -42.63
N LYS A 97 -5.33 -7.20 -42.49
CA LYS A 97 -6.44 -7.05 -43.44
C LYS A 97 -7.28 -5.84 -43.02
N SER A 98 -6.99 -4.68 -43.59
CA SER A 98 -7.87 -3.50 -43.65
C SER A 98 -8.41 -3.33 -45.06
#